data_AF-A0A956TG36-F1
#
_entry.id   AF-A0A956TG36-F1
#
_cell.length_a   1.000
_cell.length_b   1.000
_cell.length_c   1.000
_cell.angle_alpha   90.00
_cell.angle_beta   90.00
_cell.angle_gamma   90.00
#
_symmetry.space_group_name_H-M   'P 1'
#
loop_
_entity.id
_entity.type
_entity.pdbx_description
1 polymer ?
#
loop_
_entity_poly.entity_id
_entity_poly.type
_entity_poly.pdbx_seq_one_letter_code
_entity_poly.pdbx_strand_id
1 'polypeptide(L)'
;DTGERVLKALKDLICSIFPNRPLDYAEQQLIAERSAKTIYIHSHMDEENFDTDRIRQCCVGVPSADGGNVPTCSYNILYRGRDPRFAHRPSPPLELLGAGRRW
;
A
#
# COMPACT_ATOMS: atom_id res chain seq x y z
N ASP A 1 2.49 12.77 -28.82
CA ASP A 1 1.69 12.07 -27.82
C ASP A 1 2.32 12.23 -26.44
N THR A 2 1.56 12.64 -25.44
CA THR A 2 2.05 12.90 -24.08
C THR A 2 2.21 11.61 -23.29
N GLY A 3 1.35 10.61 -23.54
CA GLY A 3 1.38 9.31 -22.87
C GLY A 3 2.70 8.57 -23.10
N GLU A 4 3.11 8.46 -24.36
CA GLU A 4 4.40 7.83 -24.73
C GLU A 4 5.60 8.50 -24.06
N ARG A 5 5.60 9.84 -23.96
CA ARG A 5 6.69 10.59 -23.31
C ARG A 5 6.75 10.33 -21.81
N VAL A 6 5.58 10.27 -21.14
CA VAL A 6 5.49 9.94 -19.71
C VAL A 6 5.96 8.51 -19.46
N LEU A 7 5.47 7.56 -20.27
CA LEU A 7 5.84 6.15 -20.14
C LEU A 7 7.34 5.94 -20.35
N LYS A 8 7.93 6.62 -21.34
CA LYS A 8 9.38 6.58 -21.56
C LYS A 8 10.15 7.10 -20.33
N ALA A 9 9.74 8.23 -19.76
CA ALA A 9 10.41 8.79 -18.58
C ALA A 9 10.33 7.85 -17.36
N LEU A 10 9.20 7.19 -17.14
CA LEU A 10 9.05 6.21 -16.06
C LEU A 10 9.95 4.98 -16.26
N LYS A 11 10.03 4.47 -17.50
CA LYS A 11 10.93 3.35 -17.84
C LYS A 11 12.40 3.72 -17.61
N ASP A 12 12.82 4.90 -18.08
CA ASP A 12 14.18 5.39 -17.91
C ASP A 12 14.53 5.52 -16.41
N LEU A 13 13.59 5.98 -15.59
CA LEU A 13 13.75 6.09 -14.14
C LEU A 13 13.95 4.71 -13.47
N ILE A 14 13.12 3.71 -13.82
CA ILE A 14 13.22 2.35 -13.29
C ILE A 14 14.58 1.75 -13.63
N CYS A 15 15.02 1.87 -14.88
CA CYS A 15 16.33 1.38 -15.33
C CYS A 15 17.49 2.07 -14.60
N SER A 16 17.32 3.35 -14.22
CA SER A 16 18.33 4.07 -13.46
C SER A 16 18.41 3.60 -12.01
N ILE A 17 17.27 3.39 -11.33
CA ILE A 17 17.23 2.96 -9.92
C ILE A 17 17.62 1.48 -9.76
N PHE A 18 17.26 0.64 -10.73
CA PHE A 18 17.49 -0.80 -10.72
C PHE A 18 18.30 -1.25 -11.95
N PRO A 19 19.59 -0.90 -12.05
CA PRO A 19 20.40 -1.26 -13.19
C PRO A 19 20.69 -2.77 -13.20
N ASN A 20 20.87 -3.33 -14.40
CA ASN A 20 21.25 -4.74 -14.58
C ASN A 20 22.75 -4.99 -14.33
N ARG A 21 23.26 -4.44 -13.23
CA ARG A 21 24.59 -4.69 -12.68
C ARG A 21 24.53 -4.57 -11.16
N PRO A 22 25.37 -5.31 -10.42
CA PRO A 22 25.51 -5.07 -9.00
C PRO A 22 25.99 -3.65 -8.74
N LEU A 23 25.39 -3.00 -7.74
CA LEU A 23 25.81 -1.70 -7.21
C LEU A 23 26.35 -1.91 -5.80
N ASP A 24 27.33 -1.11 -5.41
CA ASP A 24 27.61 -0.94 -3.99
C ASP A 24 26.47 -0.12 -3.33
N TYR A 25 26.36 -0.24 -2.01
CA TYR A 25 25.28 0.42 -1.27
C TYR A 25 25.31 1.95 -1.38
N ALA A 26 26.50 2.56 -1.42
CA ALA A 26 26.65 4.01 -1.50
C ALA A 26 26.21 4.55 -2.87
N GLU A 27 26.57 3.84 -3.94
CA GLU A 27 26.15 4.14 -5.31
C GLU A 27 24.64 3.97 -5.45
N GLN A 28 24.06 2.90 -4.87
CA GLN A 28 22.62 2.68 -4.85
C GLN A 28 21.89 3.82 -4.12
N GLN A 29 22.40 4.25 -2.97
CA GLN A 29 21.83 5.36 -2.20
C GLN A 29 21.85 6.67 -2.98
N LEU A 30 22.99 7.03 -3.60
CA LEU A 30 23.11 8.26 -4.41
C LEU A 30 22.16 8.28 -5.60
N ILE A 31 21.97 7.14 -6.27
CA ILE A 31 21.02 7.00 -7.39
C ILE A 31 19.59 7.20 -6.89
N ALA A 32 19.23 6.57 -5.76
CA ALA A 32 17.90 6.68 -5.18
C ALA A 32 17.58 8.11 -4.75
N GLU A 33 18.49 8.79 -4.04
CA GLU A 33 18.31 10.16 -3.53
C GLU A 33 18.06 11.21 -4.64
N ARG A 34 18.62 11.02 -5.84
CA ARG A 34 18.38 11.91 -6.99
C ARG A 34 16.93 11.88 -7.48
N SER A 35 16.26 10.77 -7.25
CA SER A 35 14.94 10.47 -7.79
C SER A 35 13.84 10.48 -6.73
N ALA A 36 14.16 10.02 -5.52
CA ALA A 36 13.26 9.95 -4.39
C ALA A 36 13.41 11.23 -3.54
N LYS A 37 12.57 12.22 -3.83
CA LYS A 37 12.54 13.49 -3.08
C LYS A 37 11.62 13.48 -1.86
N THR A 38 10.92 12.37 -1.60
CA THR A 38 9.85 12.33 -0.62
C THR A 38 10.09 11.22 0.39
N ILE A 39 10.42 11.62 1.63
CA ILE A 39 10.30 10.76 2.80
C ILE A 39 8.82 10.78 3.17
N TYR A 40 8.16 9.64 3.05
CA TYR A 40 6.78 9.47 3.50
C TYR A 40 6.77 8.91 4.93
N ILE A 41 6.38 9.74 5.89
CA ILE A 41 6.15 9.31 7.27
C ILE A 41 4.65 9.17 7.47
N HIS A 42 4.19 7.97 7.80
CA HIS A 42 2.79 7.71 8.06
C HIS A 42 2.64 6.81 9.27
N SER A 43 1.84 7.27 10.23
CA SER A 43 1.52 6.50 11.42
C SER A 43 0.48 5.44 11.07
N HIS A 44 0.94 4.22 10.82
CA HIS A 44 0.06 3.06 10.71
C HIS A 44 -0.66 2.79 12.02
N MET A 45 -1.74 2.02 11.93
CA MET A 45 -2.50 1.52 13.08
C MET A 45 -2.35 0.01 13.15
N ASP A 46 -2.57 -0.52 14.35
CA ASP A 46 -2.60 -1.94 14.69
C ASP A 46 -3.90 -2.27 15.44
N GLU A 47 -4.01 -3.50 15.95
CA GLU A 47 -5.18 -4.01 16.66
C GLU A 47 -5.48 -3.26 17.96
N GLU A 48 -4.47 -2.65 18.61
CA GLU A 48 -4.61 -1.97 19.90
C GLU A 48 -4.99 -0.49 19.75
N ASN A 49 -4.65 0.14 18.62
CA ASN A 49 -4.86 1.59 18.38
C ASN A 49 -5.73 1.91 17.14
N PHE A 50 -6.49 0.93 16.66
CA PHE A 50 -7.37 1.11 15.51
C PHE A 50 -8.46 2.16 15.79
N ASP A 51 -8.55 3.15 14.90
CA ASP A 51 -9.48 4.27 15.00
C ASP A 51 -10.21 4.51 13.68
N THR A 52 -11.54 4.37 13.70
CA THR A 52 -12.40 4.56 12.53
C THR A 52 -12.40 5.99 12.00
N ASP A 53 -12.22 6.99 12.87
CA ASP A 53 -12.16 8.39 12.48
C ASP A 53 -10.86 8.75 11.77
N ARG A 54 -9.76 8.03 12.06
CA ARG A 54 -8.51 8.13 11.30
C ARG A 54 -8.60 7.38 9.97
N ILE A 55 -9.25 6.21 9.96
CA ILE A 55 -9.45 5.41 8.75
C ILE A 55 -10.21 6.16 7.65
N ARG A 56 -11.27 6.90 7.99
CA ARG A 56 -12.07 7.65 6.99
C ARG A 56 -11.27 8.73 6.24
N GLN A 57 -10.08 9.08 6.74
CA GLN A 57 -9.19 10.08 6.16
C GLN A 57 -7.89 9.46 5.59
N CYS A 58 -7.80 8.13 5.52
CA CYS A 58 -6.58 7.45 5.10
C CYS A 58 -6.27 7.72 3.61
N CYS A 59 -5.05 8.16 3.33
CA CYS A 59 -4.57 8.41 1.97
C CYS A 59 -3.93 7.18 1.30
N VAL A 60 -3.86 6.05 2.00
CA VAL A 60 -3.25 4.81 1.50
C VAL A 60 -4.32 3.73 1.43
N GLY A 61 -4.57 3.22 0.23
CA GLY A 61 -5.57 2.20 -0.02
C GLY A 61 -4.99 0.95 -0.66
N VAL A 62 -5.64 -0.18 -0.40
CA VAL A 62 -5.40 -1.46 -1.03
C VAL A 62 -6.47 -1.63 -2.10
N PRO A 63 -6.08 -1.63 -3.39
CA PRO A 63 -7.03 -1.83 -4.48
C PRO A 63 -7.59 -3.26 -4.43
N SER A 64 -8.91 -3.35 -4.57
CA SER A 64 -9.63 -4.61 -4.69
C SER A 64 -9.87 -4.94 -6.17
N ALA A 65 -10.05 -6.22 -6.49
CA ALA A 65 -10.24 -6.70 -7.85
C ALA A 65 -11.55 -6.20 -8.50
N ASP A 66 -12.54 -5.84 -7.69
CA ASP A 66 -13.81 -5.24 -8.09
C ASP A 66 -13.73 -3.72 -8.34
N GLY A 67 -12.52 -3.14 -8.29
CA GLY A 67 -12.30 -1.70 -8.45
C GLY A 67 -12.55 -0.88 -7.18
N GLY A 68 -12.88 -1.54 -6.06
CA GLY A 68 -12.95 -0.90 -4.74
C GLY A 68 -11.56 -0.54 -4.20
N ASN A 69 -11.53 0.27 -3.15
CA ASN A 69 -10.30 0.65 -2.47
C ASN A 69 -10.51 0.63 -0.95
N VAL A 70 -9.78 -0.22 -0.24
CA VAL A 70 -9.89 -0.37 1.23
C VAL A 70 -8.69 0.33 1.88
N PRO A 71 -8.89 1.24 2.85
CA PRO A 71 -7.79 1.83 3.60
C PRO A 71 -6.80 0.78 4.14
N THR A 72 -5.49 1.00 3.98
CA THR A 72 -4.48 -0.04 4.24
C THR A 72 -4.51 -0.59 5.66
N CYS A 73 -4.66 0.27 6.67
CA CYS A 73 -4.74 -0.20 8.05
C CYS A 73 -6.03 -1.02 8.29
N SER A 74 -7.16 -0.61 7.72
CA SER A 74 -8.40 -1.42 7.75
C SER A 74 -8.19 -2.76 7.08
N TYR A 75 -7.56 -2.80 5.89
CA TYR A 75 -7.27 -4.05 5.19
C TYR A 75 -6.43 -4.98 6.06
N ASN A 76 -5.31 -4.49 6.60
CA ASN A 76 -4.38 -5.31 7.38
C ASN A 76 -5.01 -5.89 8.65
N ILE A 77 -5.82 -5.10 9.36
CA ILE A 77 -6.41 -5.53 10.64
C ILE A 77 -7.69 -6.34 10.42
N LEU A 78 -8.56 -5.90 9.52
CA LEU A 78 -9.91 -6.47 9.38
C LEU A 78 -10.02 -7.52 8.27
N TYR A 79 -9.21 -7.45 7.22
CA TYR A 79 -9.43 -8.26 6.00
C TYR A 79 -8.27 -9.21 5.69
N ARG A 80 -7.02 -8.88 6.01
CA ARG A 80 -5.84 -9.67 5.63
C ARG A 80 -5.88 -11.09 6.19
N GLY A 81 -6.30 -11.27 7.43
CA GLY A 81 -6.48 -12.60 8.04
C GLY A 81 -7.64 -13.42 7.45
N ARG A 82 -8.47 -12.81 6.59
CA ARG A 82 -9.59 -13.43 5.86
C ARG A 82 -9.26 -13.65 4.39
N ASP A 83 -8.13 -13.13 3.92
CA ASP A 83 -7.70 -13.26 2.54
C ASP A 83 -6.95 -14.59 2.34
N PRO A 84 -7.45 -15.50 1.49
CA PRO A 84 -6.84 -16.81 1.28
C PRO A 84 -5.44 -16.75 0.67
N ARG A 85 -5.05 -15.61 0.08
CA ARG A 85 -3.68 -15.41 -0.42
C ARG A 85 -2.68 -15.28 0.72
N PHE A 86 -3.12 -14.83 1.90
CA PHE A 86 -2.25 -14.48 3.03
C PHE A 86 -2.51 -15.30 4.29
N ALA A 87 -3.64 -15.99 4.39
CA ALA A 87 -4.00 -16.82 5.53
C ALA A 87 -4.17 -18.29 5.13
N HIS A 88 -3.38 -19.19 5.74
CA HIS A 88 -3.53 -20.64 5.57
C HIS A 88 -4.93 -21.15 6.02
N ARG A 89 -5.49 -20.52 7.05
CA ARG A 89 -6.85 -20.78 7.53
C ARG A 89 -7.59 -19.43 7.68
N PRO A 90 -8.29 -18.96 6.63
CA PRO A 90 -8.96 -17.67 6.65
C PRO A 90 -10.01 -17.57 7.74
N SER A 91 -10.07 -16.41 8.39
CA SER A 91 -11.18 -16.10 9.32
C SER A 91 -12.50 -15.91 8.56
N PRO A 92 -13.66 -16.11 9.21
CA PRO A 92 -14.96 -15.90 8.56
C PRO A 92 -15.15 -14.44 8.07
N PRO A 93 -15.97 -14.22 7.01
CA PRO A 93 -16.29 -12.88 6.51
C PRO A 93 -16.85 -11.94 7.58
N LEU A 94 -16.58 -10.63 7.47
CA LEU A 94 -17.00 -9.61 8.43
C LEU A 94 -18.54 -9.44 8.52
N GLU A 95 -19.28 -9.83 7.48
CA GLU A 95 -20.74 -9.73 7.39
C GLU A 95 -21.49 -10.50 8.51
N LEU A 96 -20.80 -11.38 9.23
CA LEU A 96 -21.33 -12.11 10.39
C LEU A 96 -21.35 -11.29 11.69
N LEU A 97 -20.71 -10.11 11.73
CA LEU A 97 -20.84 -9.17 12.83
C LEU A 97 -22.06 -8.28 12.51
N GLY A 98 -23.23 -8.67 13.01
CA GLY A 98 -24.51 -8.03 12.68
C GLY A 98 -24.48 -6.50 12.77
N ALA A 99 -25.36 -5.84 12.00
CA ALA A 99 -25.48 -4.39 12.00
C ALA A 99 -25.51 -3.86 13.44
N GLY A 100 -24.50 -3.06 13.81
CA GLY A 100 -24.41 -2.46 15.14
C GLY A 100 -25.72 -1.78 15.52
N ARG A 101 -26.02 -1.71 16.83
CA ARG A 101 -27.23 -1.06 17.31
C ARG A 101 -27.40 0.31 16.65
N ARG A 102 -28.53 0.49 15.96
CA ARG A 102 -28.97 1.79 15.47
C ARG A 102 -29.38 2.60 16.70
N TRP A 103 -28.68 3.70 16.95
CA TRP A 103 -29.06 4.69 17.97
C TRP A 103 -30.11 5.63 17.40
#